data_AF-A0A1X7TXQ9-F1
#
_entry.id   AF-A0A1X7TXQ9-F1
#
_cell.length_a   1.000
_cell.length_b   1.000
_cell.length_c   1.000
_cell.angle_alpha   90.00
_cell.angle_beta   90.00
_cell.angle_gamma   90.00
#
_symmetry.space_group_name_H-M   'P 1'
#
loop_
_entity.id
_entity.type
_entity.pdbx_description
1 polymer ?
#
loop_
_entity_poly.entity_id
_entity_poly.type
_entity_poly.pdbx_seq_one_letter_code
_entity_poly.pdbx_strand_id
1 'polypeptide(L)'
;MASGRDRNEPDYLPATPAEGLKPMPVTPEVIAIAGKMKKDAEKKLKKSFSTYTPLYYIKNGETDYCIRVEVGVNEMIDVSGKYVAGNAMRVKAKAVTKDIPMTI
;
A
#
# COMPACT_ATOMS: atom_id res chain seq x y z
N MET A 1 -11.96 -26.66 -46.88
CA MET A 1 -11.07 -25.77 -46.10
C MET A 1 -11.58 -25.77 -44.67
N ALA A 2 -10.88 -26.41 -43.74
CA ALA A 2 -11.29 -26.47 -42.33
C ALA A 2 -10.07 -26.43 -41.40
N SER A 3 -10.27 -25.79 -40.24
CA SER A 3 -9.46 -25.79 -39.00
C SER A 3 -8.12 -25.07 -39.04
N GLY A 4 -7.75 -24.19 -38.11
CA GLY A 4 -8.38 -23.75 -36.86
C GLY A 4 -7.33 -23.08 -35.95
N ARG A 5 -7.83 -22.46 -34.88
CA ARG A 5 -7.18 -22.24 -33.56
C ARG A 5 -6.01 -21.24 -33.46
N ASP A 6 -6.33 -20.15 -32.75
CA ASP A 6 -5.75 -19.81 -31.45
C ASP A 6 -4.24 -19.53 -31.41
N ARG A 7 -3.89 -18.24 -31.24
CA ARG A 7 -2.62 -17.85 -30.62
C ARG A 7 -2.72 -16.46 -30.00
N ASN A 8 -3.32 -16.45 -28.81
CA ASN A 8 -2.75 -15.88 -27.59
C ASN A 8 -1.99 -14.55 -27.82
N GLU A 9 -2.73 -13.44 -27.79
CA GLU A 9 -2.11 -12.16 -27.42
C GLU A 9 -1.50 -12.36 -26.03
N PRO A 10 -0.19 -12.17 -25.84
CA PRO A 10 0.40 -12.28 -24.53
C PRO A 10 -0.29 -11.23 -23.66
N ASP A 11 -0.99 -11.73 -22.65
CA ASP A 11 -1.51 -11.01 -21.48
C ASP A 11 -0.52 -9.90 -21.14
N TYR A 12 -0.82 -8.67 -21.57
CA TYR A 12 -0.04 -7.49 -21.25
C TYR A 12 -0.35 -7.20 -19.78
N LEU A 13 0.18 -8.03 -18.89
CA LEU A 13 0.37 -7.66 -17.49
C LEU A 13 1.17 -6.35 -17.57
N PRO A 14 0.63 -5.21 -17.12
CA PRO A 14 1.41 -3.99 -17.10
C PRO A 14 2.67 -4.31 -16.33
N ALA A 15 3.82 -4.22 -17.00
CA ALA A 15 5.11 -4.52 -16.41
C ALA A 15 5.17 -3.78 -15.09
N THR A 16 5.05 -4.53 -14.00
CA THR A 16 5.01 -3.98 -12.66
C THR A 16 6.30 -3.19 -12.52
N PRO A 17 6.26 -1.84 -12.47
CA PRO A 17 7.48 -1.05 -12.53
C PRO A 17 8.35 -1.54 -11.40
N ALA A 18 9.60 -1.96 -11.66
CA ALA A 18 10.50 -2.53 -10.66
C ALA A 18 10.30 -1.78 -9.34
N GLU A 19 9.56 -2.42 -8.43
CA GLU A 19 8.88 -1.78 -7.32
C GLU A 19 9.90 -1.52 -6.22
N GLY A 20 10.75 -0.55 -6.47
CA GLY A 20 11.89 -0.22 -5.65
C GLY A 20 11.87 1.27 -5.33
N LEU A 21 11.46 1.59 -4.11
CA LEU A 21 11.83 2.81 -3.36
C LEU A 21 11.27 4.16 -3.84
N LYS A 22 10.46 4.23 -4.90
CA LYS A 22 9.83 5.51 -5.30
C LYS A 22 8.41 5.62 -4.74
N PRO A 23 8.12 6.60 -3.85
CA PRO A 23 6.78 6.83 -3.35
C PRO A 23 5.84 7.18 -4.50
N MET A 24 4.78 6.40 -4.64
CA MET A 24 3.72 6.55 -5.63
C MET A 24 2.54 7.31 -5.01
N PRO A 25 1.79 8.09 -5.81
CA PRO A 25 0.57 8.75 -5.35
C PRO A 25 -0.47 7.70 -4.98
N VAL A 26 -1.19 7.92 -3.88
CA VAL A 26 -2.21 6.99 -3.42
C VAL A 26 -3.31 6.75 -4.46
N THR A 27 -3.64 5.48 -4.67
CA THR A 27 -4.75 5.04 -5.52
C THR A 27 -5.96 4.70 -4.65
N PRO A 28 -7.19 4.66 -5.19
CA PRO A 28 -8.38 4.26 -4.45
C PRO A 28 -8.25 2.88 -3.80
N GLU A 29 -7.54 1.95 -4.44
CA GLU A 29 -7.22 0.64 -3.86
C GLU A 29 -6.36 0.79 -2.59
N VAL A 30 -5.28 1.56 -2.66
CA VAL A 30 -4.38 1.82 -1.53
C VAL A 30 -5.09 2.55 -0.40
N ILE A 31 -6.03 3.45 -0.70
CA ILE A 31 -6.87 4.11 0.29
C ILE A 31 -7.73 3.08 1.04
N ALA A 32 -8.34 2.13 0.32
CA ALA A 32 -9.11 1.06 0.93
C ALA A 32 -8.22 0.13 1.79
N ILE A 33 -7.01 -0.19 1.33
CA ILE A 33 -6.02 -0.97 2.09
C ILE A 33 -5.63 -0.22 3.37
N ALA A 34 -5.30 1.07 3.26
CA ALA A 34 -4.93 1.92 4.39
C ALA A 34 -6.07 1.97 5.43
N GLY A 35 -7.31 2.11 4.97
CA GLY A 35 -8.51 2.08 5.83
C GLY A 35 -8.67 0.74 6.56
N LYS A 36 -8.42 -0.39 5.88
CA LYS A 36 -8.42 -1.72 6.52
C LYS A 36 -7.31 -1.85 7.56
N MET A 37 -6.13 -1.30 7.28
CA MET A 37 -4.99 -1.32 8.20
C MET A 37 -5.12 -0.34 9.36
N LYS A 38 -6.00 0.68 9.27
CA LYS A 38 -6.17 1.73 10.29
C LYS A 38 -6.38 1.14 11.69
N LYS A 39 -7.33 0.22 11.84
CA LYS A 39 -7.68 -0.37 13.15
C LYS A 39 -6.49 -1.11 13.77
N ASP A 40 -5.72 -1.83 12.96
CA ASP A 40 -4.50 -2.50 13.40
C ASP A 40 -3.40 -1.50 13.75
N ALA A 41 -3.24 -0.43 12.97
CA ALA A 41 -2.29 0.63 13.22
C ALA A 41 -2.59 1.36 14.54
N GLU A 42 -3.84 1.71 14.81
CA GLU A 42 -4.29 2.34 16.06
C GLU A 42 -4.01 1.44 17.26
N LYS A 43 -4.31 0.15 17.13
CA LYS A 43 -4.03 -0.85 18.18
C LYS A 43 -2.52 -1.01 18.43
N LYS A 44 -1.70 -1.04 17.38
CA LYS A 44 -0.23 -1.17 17.48
C LYS A 44 0.42 0.06 18.09
N LEU A 45 -0.04 1.24 17.70
CA LEU A 45 0.49 2.52 18.20
C LEU A 45 -0.19 2.97 19.51
N LYS A 46 -1.19 2.20 20.01
CA LYS A 46 -2.00 2.53 21.19
C LYS A 46 -2.54 3.96 21.15
N LYS A 47 -2.89 4.42 19.95
CA LYS A 47 -3.32 5.79 19.66
C LYS A 47 -4.48 5.74 18.68
N SER A 48 -5.53 6.51 18.95
CA SER A 48 -6.63 6.70 18.03
C SER A 48 -6.34 7.88 17.11
N PHE A 49 -6.64 7.74 15.82
CA PHE A 49 -6.37 8.77 14.83
C PHE A 49 -7.68 9.41 14.37
N SER A 50 -7.88 10.67 14.75
CA SER A 50 -9.02 11.48 14.29
C SER A 50 -8.94 11.78 12.80
N THR A 51 -7.73 11.98 12.29
CA THR A 51 -7.43 12.15 10.86
C THR A 51 -6.69 10.91 10.38
N TYR A 52 -6.96 10.44 9.17
CA TYR A 52 -6.24 9.30 8.60
C TYR A 52 -6.20 9.46 7.08
N THR A 53 -5.28 10.31 6.62
CA THR A 53 -5.17 10.71 5.22
C THR A 53 -3.95 10.04 4.60
N PRO A 54 -4.12 9.00 3.78
CA PRO A 54 -3.00 8.39 3.08
C PRO A 54 -2.46 9.37 2.03
N LEU A 55 -1.14 9.58 2.01
CA LEU A 55 -0.48 10.56 1.13
C LEU A 55 0.23 9.88 -0.03
N TYR A 56 1.09 8.91 0.29
CA TYR A 56 1.90 8.18 -0.68
C TYR A 56 2.13 6.76 -0.19
N TYR A 57 2.44 5.87 -1.13
CA TYR A 57 2.76 4.49 -0.79
C TYR A 57 3.97 4.01 -1.59
N ILE A 58 4.69 3.06 -1.01
CA ILE A 58 5.62 2.22 -1.73
C ILE A 58 5.07 0.80 -1.66
N LYS A 59 5.24 0.07 -2.74
CA LYS A 59 4.97 -1.36 -2.78
C LYS A 59 6.28 -2.08 -3.12
N ASN A 60 6.42 -3.31 -2.65
CA ASN A 60 7.57 -4.17 -2.91
C ASN A 60 7.05 -5.52 -3.40
N GLY A 61 6.84 -5.60 -4.71
CA GLY A 61 6.18 -6.74 -5.34
C GLY A 61 4.67 -6.68 -5.15
N GLU A 62 3.98 -7.76 -5.47
CA GLU A 62 2.52 -7.71 -5.70
C GLU A 62 1.69 -7.49 -4.43
N THR A 63 2.23 -7.85 -3.26
CA THR A 63 1.43 -7.96 -2.02
C THR A 63 1.95 -7.12 -0.86
N ASP A 64 3.21 -6.68 -0.85
CA ASP A 64 3.76 -5.94 0.27
C ASP A 64 3.61 -4.44 0.04
N TYR A 65 2.77 -3.80 0.84
CA TYR A 65 2.50 -2.36 0.78
C TYR A 65 3.07 -1.67 2.02
N CYS A 66 3.59 -0.47 1.84
CA CYS A 66 3.86 0.49 2.91
C CYS A 66 3.21 1.81 2.49
N ILE A 67 2.34 2.36 3.34
CA ILE A 67 1.51 3.52 3.06
C ILE A 67 1.81 4.58 4.11
N ARG A 68 2.19 5.77 3.69
CA ARG A 68 2.37 6.90 4.60
C ARG A 68 1.06 7.61 4.76
N VAL A 69 0.66 7.78 6.01
CA VAL A 69 -0.62 8.34 6.39
C VAL A 69 -0.37 9.52 7.32
N GLU A 70 -0.95 10.66 6.97
CA GLU A 70 -1.04 11.80 7.88
C GLU A 70 -2.19 11.57 8.85
N VAL A 71 -1.89 11.60 10.15
CA VAL A 71 -2.85 11.28 11.21
C VAL A 71 -3.16 12.43 12.15
N GLY A 72 -2.60 13.61 11.88
CA GLY A 72 -2.80 14.83 12.66
C GLY A 72 -1.93 15.98 12.15
N VAL A 73 -1.91 17.08 12.89
CA VAL A 73 -1.11 18.27 12.55
C VAL A 73 0.37 17.93 12.65
N ASN A 74 1.03 17.76 11.50
CA ASN A 74 2.43 17.32 11.39
C ASN A 74 2.73 15.92 11.95
N GLU A 75 1.71 15.10 12.20
CA GLU A 75 1.90 13.71 12.62
C GLU A 75 1.68 12.77 11.44
N MET A 76 2.68 11.95 11.16
CA MET A 76 2.62 10.95 10.10
C MET A 76 2.95 9.57 10.66
N ILE A 77 2.40 8.55 10.04
CA ILE A 77 2.72 7.16 10.31
C ILE A 77 2.97 6.43 9.00
N ASP A 78 3.91 5.49 9.02
CA ASP A 78 4.06 4.51 7.95
C ASP A 78 3.37 3.22 8.37
N VAL A 79 2.36 2.82 7.62
CA VAL A 79 1.59 1.59 7.82
C VAL A 79 1.98 0.61 6.73
N SER A 80 2.67 -0.46 7.12
CA SER A 80 3.12 -1.51 6.22
C SER A 80 2.42 -2.82 6.51
N GLY A 81 2.19 -3.62 5.48
CA GLY A 81 1.57 -4.93 5.61
C GLY A 81 1.43 -5.62 4.27
N LYS A 82 1.07 -6.91 4.33
CA LYS A 82 0.75 -7.68 3.14
C LYS A 82 -0.74 -7.57 2.84
N TYR A 83 -1.10 -7.28 1.60
CA TYR A 83 -2.49 -7.29 1.16
C TYR A 83 -2.70 -8.42 0.16
N VAL A 84 -3.50 -9.42 0.54
CA VAL A 84 -3.76 -10.62 -0.26
C VAL A 84 -5.24 -10.97 -0.18
N ALA A 85 -5.87 -11.22 -1.33
CA ALA A 85 -7.28 -11.63 -1.41
C ALA A 85 -8.25 -10.74 -0.60
N GLY A 86 -8.03 -9.43 -0.61
CA GLY A 86 -8.88 -8.47 0.11
C GLY A 86 -8.60 -8.33 1.60
N ASN A 87 -7.58 -9.00 2.15
CA ASN A 87 -7.24 -8.95 3.57
C ASN A 87 -5.85 -8.35 3.81
N ALA A 88 -5.76 -7.49 4.83
CA ALA A 88 -4.49 -6.95 5.32
C ALA A 88 -3.92 -7.88 6.39
N MET A 89 -2.68 -8.33 6.20
CA MET A 89 -1.97 -9.25 7.09
C MET A 89 -0.63 -8.66 7.51
N ARG A 90 -0.12 -9.11 8.67
CA ARG A 90 1.19 -8.71 9.21
C ARG A 90 1.37 -7.19 9.29
N VAL A 91 0.29 -6.48 9.64
CA VAL A 91 0.27 -5.02 9.72
C VAL A 91 1.27 -4.54 10.78
N LYS A 92 2.13 -3.62 10.37
CA LYS A 92 3.06 -2.87 11.19
C LYS A 92 2.75 -1.39 11.01
N ALA A 93 2.81 -0.64 12.09
CA ALA A 93 2.67 0.80 12.06
C ALA A 93 3.83 1.41 12.84
N LYS A 94 4.46 2.43 12.26
CA LYS A 94 5.53 3.22 12.89
C LYS A 94 5.19 4.70 12.75
N ALA A 95 5.38 5.46 13.82
CA ALA A 95 5.31 6.91 13.74
C ALA A 95 6.53 7.43 12.98
N VAL A 96 6.31 8.37 12.07
CA VAL A 96 7.37 8.98 11.25
C VAL A 96 7.19 10.49 11.23
N THR A 97 8.31 11.18 11.12
CA THR A 97 8.33 12.63 10.87
C THR A 97 8.55 12.89 9.38
N LYS A 98 8.19 14.09 8.92
CA LYS A 98 8.27 14.50 7.50
C LYS A 98 9.66 14.33 6.88
N ASP A 99 10.70 14.38 7.70
CA ASP A 99 12.10 14.27 7.28
C ASP A 99 12.55 12.83 6.99
N ILE A 100 11.79 11.83 7.45
CA ILE A 100 12.18 10.42 7.34
C ILE A 100 11.74 9.89 5.97
N PRO A 101 12.67 9.37 5.13
CA PRO A 101 12.31 8.74 3.87
C PRO A 101 11.52 7.45 4.11
N MET A 102 10.59 7.16 3.20
CA MET A 102 9.75 5.97 3.30
C MET A 102 10.55 4.71 3.00
N THR A 103 10.45 3.71 3.88
CA THR A 103 11.21 2.45 3.79
C THR A 103 10.32 1.26 4.15
N ILE A 104 10.48 0.16 3.41
CA ILE A 104 9.79 -1.12 3.60
C ILE A 104 10.70 -2.16 4.25
#